data_AF-A0A7S2UQT1-F1
#
_entry.id   AF-A0A7S2UQT1-F1
#
_cell.length_a   1.000
_cell.length_b   1.000
_cell.length_c   1.000
_cell.angle_alpha   90.00
_cell.angle_beta   90.00
_cell.angle_gamma   90.00
#
_symmetry.space_group_name_H-M   'P 1'
#
loop_
_entity.id
_entity.type
_entity.pdbx_description
1 polymer ?
#
loop_
_entity_poly.entity_id
_entity_poly.type
_entity_poly.pdbx_seq_one_letter_code
_entity_poly.pdbx_strand_id
1 'polypeptide(L)'
;VENAPMSILLLSKESKAQPVIQFHECLWCTSAGADAWLSAETPFETTEDGFLKVKSTYECVNFPGVFAAGDCCHMEDHPRPKAGVFAVRAGPPLKENIIAYLTGKRLKPHTPQTKFLGLISTGDKYAVASRGCFTFEGAYLWRLKDKIDRTWMEGYTNLSSLGAMNNHGKDGGAHNTPLGVAQKGPDVMAAFAASSMRCGGCGAKVGATTLSRVLDAVEKRRISKTNNAFTLMESSIDKQSTKRLPASRQHDDAAVTLLPKRGGGAMIQSIDFFRSFMSDPFLFGKIAAVHALSDCHAMGAQAQTALALAVVPYAADEAITESTLIDMLSGASDALGADDCELVGGHTCEGAELALGFSVSGYTDDPTKLFRKQGGKVGDKIVLTKPIGTGALFASDMRSKCKGWHMAEAVKNMTKSNGSASKLAVEFANGIHACTDVTGFGLAGHLLEMLMANDSAEGCSAIGAILNIGDIPFLGGALDATSQEIFSSLQKQNLRSRRSIANHHEALKAYPTTYPLLFDPQTAGGLLFFVAPDMCDAFVSRLDEDEGTVCASVIGDVCDYSDESDEKKDDICTIMNDDKPSKKMISVRL
;
A
#
# COMPACT_ATOMS: atom_id res chain seq x y z
N VAL A 1 26.80 -0.18 -48.49
CA VAL A 1 26.93 -1.47 -47.78
C VAL A 1 25.59 -1.69 -47.11
N GLU A 2 24.59 -2.00 -47.92
CA GLU A 2 23.19 -2.18 -47.53
C GLU A 2 22.88 -3.68 -47.58
N ASN A 3 22.24 -4.19 -46.53
CA ASN A 3 21.57 -5.49 -46.47
C ASN A 3 22.42 -6.76 -46.65
N ALA A 4 23.56 -6.89 -45.95
CA ALA A 4 24.07 -8.22 -45.64
C ALA A 4 23.26 -8.83 -44.47
N PRO A 5 22.75 -10.07 -44.57
CA PRO A 5 21.99 -10.69 -43.48
C PRO A 5 22.88 -10.83 -42.24
N MET A 6 22.38 -10.33 -41.11
CA MET A 6 23.07 -10.43 -39.83
C MET A 6 23.24 -11.91 -39.47
N SER A 7 24.48 -12.38 -39.47
CA SER A 7 24.80 -13.78 -39.17
C SER A 7 25.05 -13.92 -37.67
N ILE A 8 24.11 -14.51 -36.93
CA ILE A 8 24.25 -14.75 -35.49
C ILE A 8 24.97 -16.08 -35.31
N LEU A 9 26.18 -16.02 -34.73
CA LEU A 9 26.93 -17.21 -34.38
C LEU A 9 26.87 -17.44 -32.86
N LEU A 10 26.38 -18.62 -32.47
CA LEU A 10 26.32 -19.06 -31.08
C LEU A 10 27.54 -19.94 -30.76
N LEU A 11 28.43 -19.46 -29.89
CA LEU A 11 29.60 -20.19 -29.43
C LEU A 11 29.36 -20.73 -28.01
N SER A 12 29.60 -22.03 -27.79
CA SER A 12 29.56 -22.64 -26.45
C SER A 12 30.96 -22.66 -25.82
N LYS A 13 31.02 -22.33 -24.52
CA LYS A 13 32.25 -22.32 -23.71
C LYS A 13 32.93 -23.71 -23.62
N GLU A 14 32.21 -24.78 -23.94
CA GLU A 14 32.71 -26.17 -23.84
C GLU A 14 33.57 -26.62 -25.05
N SER A 15 33.66 -25.82 -26.12
CA SER A 15 34.42 -26.22 -27.31
C SER A 15 35.92 -25.98 -27.12
N LYS A 16 36.73 -27.06 -27.11
CA LYS A 16 38.20 -27.01 -26.96
C LYS A 16 38.94 -26.36 -28.14
N ALA A 17 38.27 -26.21 -29.27
CA ALA A 17 38.74 -25.46 -30.43
C ALA A 17 37.63 -24.49 -30.84
N GLN A 18 37.86 -23.20 -30.61
CA GLN A 18 36.96 -22.15 -31.07
C GLN A 18 37.58 -21.47 -32.30
N PRO A 19 36.86 -21.40 -33.43
CA PRO A 19 37.33 -20.64 -34.58
C PRO A 19 37.51 -19.17 -34.20
N VAL A 20 38.54 -18.52 -34.75
CA VAL A 20 38.68 -17.06 -34.67
C VAL A 20 37.73 -16.48 -35.71
N ILE A 21 36.73 -15.75 -35.26
CA ILE A 21 35.68 -15.17 -36.11
C ILE A 21 35.76 -13.65 -36.02
N GLN A 22 35.78 -12.98 -37.17
CA GLN A 22 35.58 -11.53 -37.20
C GLN A 22 34.10 -11.22 -36.98
N PHE A 23 33.83 -10.31 -36.05
CA PHE A 23 32.50 -9.83 -35.72
C PHE A 23 32.52 -8.29 -35.63
N HIS A 24 31.36 -7.67 -35.85
CA HIS A 24 31.19 -6.22 -35.66
C HIS A 24 30.84 -5.89 -34.21
N GLU A 25 30.01 -6.72 -33.57
CA GLU A 25 29.57 -6.58 -32.18
C GLU A 25 29.52 -7.97 -31.52
N CYS A 26 29.74 -8.02 -30.20
CA CYS A 26 29.67 -9.25 -29.40
C CYS A 26 28.76 -9.02 -28.19
N LEU A 27 27.73 -9.85 -28.07
CA LEU A 27 26.86 -9.90 -26.89
C LEU A 27 27.28 -11.08 -26.02
N TRP A 28 27.72 -10.79 -24.80
CA TRP A 28 28.11 -11.81 -23.84
C TRP A 28 26.90 -12.26 -23.02
N CYS A 29 26.29 -13.39 -23.40
CA CYS A 29 25.22 -14.00 -22.62
C CYS A 29 25.82 -14.81 -21.46
N THR A 30 25.69 -14.30 -20.23
CA THR A 30 26.12 -15.01 -19.01
C THR A 30 25.07 -16.02 -18.55
N SER A 31 25.47 -16.95 -17.69
CA SER A 31 24.54 -17.80 -16.95
C SER A 31 23.81 -17.02 -15.85
N ALA A 32 22.78 -17.63 -15.26
CA ALA A 32 22.19 -17.14 -14.02
C ALA A 32 23.27 -17.02 -12.92
N GLY A 33 23.14 -16.01 -12.07
CA GLY A 33 23.90 -15.84 -10.83
C GLY A 33 22.97 -16.03 -9.63
N ALA A 34 23.52 -16.50 -8.52
CA ALA A 34 22.77 -16.56 -7.25
C ALA A 34 22.67 -15.15 -6.63
N ASP A 35 21.60 -14.92 -5.88
CA ASP A 35 21.47 -13.69 -5.10
C ASP A 35 22.48 -13.67 -3.94
N ALA A 36 23.20 -12.55 -3.81
CA ALA A 36 24.32 -12.44 -2.87
C ALA A 36 23.89 -12.63 -1.40
N TRP A 37 22.69 -12.18 -1.03
CA TRP A 37 22.15 -12.29 0.33
C TRP A 37 22.06 -13.76 0.79
N LEU A 38 21.83 -14.70 -0.14
CA LEU A 38 21.70 -16.12 0.21
C LEU A 38 22.99 -16.67 0.83
N SER A 39 24.15 -16.27 0.29
CA SER A 39 25.45 -16.65 0.85
C SER A 39 25.94 -15.75 1.99
N ALA A 40 25.53 -14.48 2.00
CA ALA A 40 26.08 -13.47 2.92
C ALA A 40 25.28 -13.36 4.24
N GLU A 41 23.97 -13.57 4.18
CA GLU A 41 23.03 -13.21 5.25
C GLU A 41 22.25 -14.42 5.79
N THR A 42 22.50 -15.62 5.28
CA THR A 42 21.78 -16.83 5.71
C THR A 42 22.72 -17.91 6.24
N PRO A 43 22.25 -18.81 7.13
CA PRO A 43 23.03 -19.93 7.62
C PRO A 43 23.09 -21.12 6.63
N PHE A 44 22.57 -20.96 5.42
CA PHE A 44 22.43 -22.08 4.48
C PHE A 44 23.71 -22.38 3.72
N GLU A 45 23.96 -23.66 3.45
CA GLU A 45 25.13 -24.06 2.68
C GLU A 45 24.95 -23.72 1.19
N THR A 46 25.92 -23.01 0.62
CA THR A 46 25.92 -22.57 -0.77
C THR A 46 27.13 -23.13 -1.53
N THR A 47 27.04 -23.19 -2.85
CA THR A 47 28.20 -23.43 -3.73
C THR A 47 29.15 -22.24 -3.71
N GLU A 48 30.36 -22.38 -4.26
CA GLU A 48 31.29 -21.25 -4.44
C GLU A 48 30.65 -20.08 -5.23
N ASP A 49 29.78 -20.39 -6.19
CA ASP A 49 29.02 -19.41 -6.97
C ASP A 49 27.74 -18.88 -6.27
N GLY A 50 27.54 -19.18 -4.99
CA GLY A 50 26.45 -18.66 -4.14
C GLY A 50 25.09 -19.39 -4.22
N PHE A 51 24.94 -20.45 -5.03
CA PHE A 51 23.66 -21.18 -5.12
C PHE A 51 23.39 -22.06 -3.91
N LEU A 52 22.15 -22.09 -3.42
CA LEU A 52 21.75 -22.95 -2.30
C LEU A 52 21.95 -24.43 -2.63
N LYS A 53 22.68 -25.18 -1.82
CA LYS A 53 22.83 -26.63 -2.03
C LYS A 53 21.60 -27.38 -1.54
N VAL A 54 21.05 -28.22 -2.41
CA VAL A 54 19.88 -29.05 -2.13
C VAL A 54 20.12 -30.52 -2.49
N LYS A 55 19.44 -31.41 -1.78
CA LYS A 55 19.37 -32.86 -2.07
C LYS A 55 18.48 -33.10 -3.30
N SER A 56 18.43 -34.33 -3.80
CA SER A 56 17.44 -34.76 -4.82
C SER A 56 15.97 -34.58 -4.40
N THR A 57 15.70 -34.31 -3.13
CA THR A 57 14.38 -33.96 -2.60
C THR A 57 14.06 -32.46 -2.66
N TYR A 58 14.96 -31.62 -3.17
CA TYR A 58 14.92 -30.15 -3.11
C TYR A 58 15.04 -29.54 -1.71
N GLU A 59 15.25 -30.37 -0.69
CA GLU A 59 15.54 -29.91 0.67
C GLU A 59 17.00 -29.45 0.77
N CYS A 60 17.22 -28.35 1.48
CA CYS A 60 18.54 -27.83 1.81
C CYS A 60 19.40 -28.91 2.51
N VAL A 61 20.68 -28.99 2.14
CA VAL A 61 21.57 -30.05 2.61
C VAL A 61 21.83 -29.98 4.12
N ASN A 62 21.98 -28.76 4.66
CA ASN A 62 22.34 -28.51 6.06
C ASN A 62 21.20 -27.98 6.92
N PHE A 63 20.01 -27.74 6.35
CA PHE A 63 18.88 -27.17 7.08
C PHE A 63 17.55 -27.86 6.70
N PRO A 64 17.13 -28.91 7.43
CA PRO A 64 15.87 -29.60 7.17
C PRO A 64 14.66 -28.66 7.20
N GLY A 65 13.68 -28.91 6.32
CA GLY A 65 12.49 -28.07 6.21
C GLY A 65 12.62 -26.82 5.35
N VAL A 66 13.84 -26.44 4.94
CA VAL A 66 14.07 -25.40 3.92
C VAL A 66 14.17 -26.09 2.56
N PHE A 67 13.40 -25.62 1.59
CA PHE A 67 13.39 -26.15 0.23
C PHE A 67 13.65 -25.06 -0.79
N ALA A 68 14.33 -25.41 -1.88
CA ALA A 68 14.53 -24.51 -3.01
C ALA A 68 14.50 -25.26 -4.34
N ALA A 69 14.10 -24.57 -5.40
CA ALA A 69 14.02 -25.12 -6.74
C ALA A 69 14.38 -24.08 -7.79
N GLY A 70 14.76 -24.56 -8.98
CA GLY A 70 15.10 -23.69 -10.10
C GLY A 70 16.49 -23.10 -10.00
N ASP A 71 16.65 -21.89 -10.52
CA ASP A 71 17.98 -21.34 -10.76
C ASP A 71 18.67 -20.84 -9.47
N CYS A 72 17.93 -20.65 -8.36
CA CYS A 72 18.49 -20.26 -7.06
C CYS A 72 19.23 -21.39 -6.31
N CYS A 73 19.06 -22.65 -6.71
CA CYS A 73 19.63 -23.80 -6.01
C CYS A 73 20.49 -24.71 -6.90
N HIS A 74 21.40 -25.45 -6.28
CA HIS A 74 22.24 -26.48 -6.89
C HIS A 74 21.90 -27.85 -6.28
N MET A 75 21.49 -28.81 -7.12
CA MET A 75 21.18 -30.17 -6.69
C MET A 75 22.43 -31.05 -6.72
N GLU A 76 22.94 -31.43 -5.55
CA GLU A 76 24.21 -32.18 -5.38
C GLU A 76 24.19 -33.54 -6.10
N ASP A 77 23.10 -34.30 -5.95
CA ASP A 77 22.99 -35.65 -6.54
C ASP A 77 22.92 -35.62 -8.07
N HIS A 78 22.45 -34.50 -8.64
CA HIS A 78 22.15 -34.35 -10.06
C HIS A 78 22.50 -32.94 -10.52
N PRO A 79 23.79 -32.57 -10.63
CA PRO A 79 24.18 -31.24 -11.09
C PRO A 79 23.65 -31.00 -12.50
N ARG A 80 23.09 -29.80 -12.72
CA ARG A 80 22.50 -29.37 -13.99
C ARG A 80 22.93 -27.94 -14.31
N PRO A 81 23.08 -27.60 -15.61
CA PRO A 81 23.22 -26.21 -16.00
C PRO A 81 21.94 -25.45 -15.63
N LYS A 82 22.09 -24.17 -15.30
CA LYS A 82 20.97 -23.28 -15.01
C LYS A 82 20.17 -23.07 -16.30
N ALA A 83 18.96 -23.61 -16.34
CA ALA A 83 18.11 -23.58 -17.52
C ALA A 83 16.65 -23.64 -17.10
N GLY A 84 15.84 -22.72 -17.64
CA GLY A 84 14.44 -22.57 -17.29
C GLY A 84 13.60 -23.85 -17.42
N VAL A 85 13.95 -24.77 -18.32
CA VAL A 85 13.24 -26.06 -18.48
C VAL A 85 13.36 -26.93 -17.23
N PHE A 86 14.50 -26.91 -16.55
CA PHE A 86 14.68 -27.63 -15.29
C PHE A 86 13.94 -26.93 -14.16
N ALA A 87 14.03 -25.60 -14.09
CA ALA A 87 13.36 -24.81 -13.06
C ALA A 87 11.83 -25.00 -13.09
N VAL A 88 11.22 -24.90 -14.27
CA VAL A 88 9.77 -25.10 -14.44
C VAL A 88 9.33 -26.50 -14.02
N ARG A 89 10.15 -27.53 -14.31
CA ARG A 89 9.82 -28.92 -13.97
C ARG A 89 10.10 -29.28 -12.51
N ALA A 90 10.80 -28.43 -11.78
CA ALA A 90 11.07 -28.63 -10.37
C ALA A 90 9.86 -28.31 -9.48
N GLY A 91 8.88 -27.56 -9.98
CA GLY A 91 7.68 -27.17 -9.22
C GLY A 91 6.86 -28.35 -8.66
N PRO A 92 6.38 -29.30 -9.49
CA PRO A 92 5.61 -30.45 -8.99
C PRO A 92 6.31 -31.30 -7.91
N PRO A 93 7.58 -31.75 -8.10
CA PRO A 93 8.26 -32.52 -7.06
C PRO A 93 8.57 -31.70 -5.81
N LEU A 94 8.88 -30.40 -5.95
CA LEU A 94 9.02 -29.50 -4.81
C LEU A 94 7.72 -29.45 -3.99
N LYS A 95 6.58 -29.22 -4.64
CA LYS A 95 5.25 -29.21 -4.00
C LYS A 95 4.99 -30.52 -3.25
N GLU A 96 5.23 -31.67 -3.89
CA GLU A 96 5.04 -32.98 -3.26
C GLU A 96 5.88 -33.13 -1.98
N ASN A 97 7.13 -32.67 -2.01
CA ASN A 97 8.03 -32.78 -0.87
C ASN A 97 7.72 -31.79 0.25
N ILE A 98 7.27 -30.57 -0.07
CA ILE A 98 6.75 -29.63 0.93
C ILE A 98 5.54 -30.24 1.64
N ILE A 99 4.58 -30.80 0.89
CA ILE A 99 3.40 -31.47 1.48
C ILE A 99 3.84 -32.70 2.29
N ALA A 100 4.80 -33.48 1.79
CA ALA A 100 5.30 -34.64 2.51
C ALA A 100 5.93 -34.24 3.85
N TYR A 101 6.78 -33.21 3.86
CA TYR A 101 7.39 -32.66 5.06
C TYR A 101 6.34 -32.21 6.07
N LEU A 102 5.40 -31.36 5.64
CA LEU A 102 4.32 -30.83 6.48
C LEU A 102 3.38 -31.91 7.01
N THR A 103 3.29 -33.07 6.36
CA THR A 103 2.44 -34.20 6.79
C THR A 103 3.23 -35.33 7.46
N GLY A 104 4.50 -35.10 7.80
CA GLY A 104 5.36 -36.10 8.44
C GLY A 104 5.66 -37.33 7.56
N LYS A 105 5.45 -37.23 6.25
CA LYS A 105 5.74 -38.29 5.28
C LYS A 105 7.17 -38.20 4.79
N ARG A 106 7.71 -39.34 4.36
CA ARG A 106 9.05 -39.41 3.77
C ARG A 106 9.14 -38.60 2.48
N LEU A 107 10.16 -37.76 2.37
CA LEU A 107 10.48 -37.01 1.16
C LEU A 107 10.83 -37.97 0.01
N LYS A 108 10.44 -37.60 -1.21
CA LYS A 108 10.67 -38.38 -2.42
C LYS A 108 11.81 -37.76 -3.24
N PRO A 109 12.88 -38.52 -3.56
CA PRO A 109 13.91 -38.02 -4.45
C PRO A 109 13.35 -37.86 -5.86
N HIS A 110 13.77 -36.81 -6.54
CA HIS A 110 13.43 -36.52 -7.92
C HIS A 110 14.70 -36.51 -8.77
N THR A 111 14.69 -37.24 -9.88
CA THR A 111 15.77 -37.24 -10.86
C THR A 111 15.36 -36.39 -12.06
N PRO A 112 15.90 -35.17 -12.22
CA PRO A 112 15.59 -34.33 -13.37
C PRO A 112 16.11 -34.95 -14.67
N GLN A 113 15.39 -34.70 -15.76
CA GLN A 113 15.82 -35.11 -17.11
C GLN A 113 17.24 -34.60 -17.41
N THR A 114 17.99 -35.32 -18.23
CA THR A 114 19.37 -34.95 -18.61
C THR A 114 19.46 -34.09 -19.86
N LYS A 115 18.45 -34.16 -20.72
CA LYS A 115 18.41 -33.47 -22.02
C LYS A 115 17.20 -32.54 -22.07
N PHE A 116 17.39 -31.39 -22.69
CA PHE A 116 16.32 -30.44 -23.01
C PHE A 116 16.46 -29.96 -24.44
N LEU A 117 15.40 -29.35 -24.96
CA LEU A 117 15.41 -28.65 -26.23
C LEU A 117 15.66 -27.17 -25.94
N GLY A 118 16.80 -26.65 -26.38
CA GLY A 118 17.08 -25.21 -26.40
C GLY A 118 16.47 -24.60 -27.67
N LEU A 119 15.74 -23.50 -27.53
CA LEU A 119 15.20 -22.72 -28.64
C LEU A 119 15.55 -21.24 -28.42
N ILE A 120 16.36 -20.67 -29.31
CA ILE A 120 16.81 -19.28 -29.25
C ILE A 120 16.26 -18.54 -30.47
N SER A 121 15.51 -17.46 -30.24
CA SER A 121 15.04 -16.56 -31.31
C SER A 121 16.14 -15.61 -31.75
N THR A 122 16.22 -15.34 -33.04
CA THR A 122 17.18 -14.41 -33.65
C THR A 122 16.61 -13.00 -33.87
N GLY A 123 15.34 -12.76 -33.53
CA GLY A 123 14.67 -11.45 -33.58
C GLY A 123 13.85 -11.19 -34.86
N ASP A 124 14.19 -11.83 -35.96
CA ASP A 124 13.55 -11.75 -37.29
C ASP A 124 12.49 -12.85 -37.51
N LYS A 125 11.87 -13.32 -36.43
CA LYS A 125 10.96 -14.50 -36.42
C LYS A 125 11.62 -15.77 -36.99
N TYR A 126 12.92 -15.89 -36.76
CA TYR A 126 13.71 -17.08 -37.01
C TYR A 126 14.27 -17.61 -35.67
N ALA A 127 14.63 -18.88 -35.62
CA ALA A 127 15.14 -19.50 -34.39
C ALA A 127 16.12 -20.63 -34.69
N VAL A 128 17.05 -20.81 -33.77
CA VAL A 128 17.98 -21.94 -33.73
C VAL A 128 17.58 -22.87 -32.59
N ALA A 129 17.46 -24.16 -32.90
CA ALA A 129 17.17 -25.22 -31.96
C ALA A 129 18.41 -26.08 -31.71
N SER A 130 18.59 -26.50 -30.46
CA SER A 130 19.62 -27.47 -30.09
C SER A 130 19.05 -28.53 -29.16
N ARG A 131 19.35 -29.81 -29.42
CA ARG A 131 19.02 -30.94 -28.54
C ARG A 131 20.11 -31.99 -28.61
N GLY A 132 21.02 -31.97 -27.63
CA GLY A 132 22.19 -32.86 -27.64
C GLY A 132 23.13 -32.49 -28.79
N CYS A 133 23.43 -33.45 -29.68
CA CYS A 133 24.28 -33.22 -30.85
C CYS A 133 23.53 -32.67 -32.07
N PHE A 134 22.20 -32.54 -32.01
CA PHE A 134 21.41 -32.07 -33.14
C PHE A 134 21.16 -30.57 -33.04
N THR A 135 21.47 -29.86 -34.12
CA THR A 135 21.18 -28.44 -34.31
C THR A 135 20.32 -28.25 -35.54
N PHE A 136 19.30 -27.40 -35.43
CA PHE A 136 18.40 -27.05 -36.52
C PHE A 136 18.17 -25.54 -36.50
N GLU A 137 17.86 -24.97 -37.65
CA GLU A 137 17.49 -23.56 -37.74
C GLU A 137 16.34 -23.38 -38.73
N GLY A 138 15.51 -22.36 -38.51
CA GLY A 138 14.36 -22.13 -39.37
C GLY A 138 13.28 -21.25 -38.76
N ALA A 139 12.51 -20.57 -39.62
CA ALA A 139 11.32 -19.83 -39.21
C ALA A 139 10.23 -20.73 -38.60
N TYR A 140 10.17 -22.02 -38.99
CA TYR A 140 9.22 -22.97 -38.41
C TYR A 140 9.54 -23.28 -36.93
N LEU A 141 10.81 -23.25 -36.53
CA LEU A 141 11.24 -23.42 -35.13
C LEU A 141 10.85 -22.21 -34.29
N TRP A 142 10.89 -21.01 -34.86
CA TRP A 142 10.38 -19.82 -34.20
C TRP A 142 8.89 -19.93 -33.92
N ARG A 143 8.09 -20.41 -34.90
CA ARG A 143 6.65 -20.65 -34.69
C ARG A 143 6.39 -21.69 -33.61
N LEU A 144 7.22 -22.73 -33.54
CA LEU A 144 7.15 -23.72 -32.47
C LEU A 144 7.46 -23.09 -31.11
N LYS A 145 8.52 -22.29 -31.01
CA LYS A 145 8.89 -21.56 -29.78
C LYS A 145 7.77 -20.62 -29.33
N ASP A 146 7.29 -19.75 -30.23
CA ASP A 146 6.21 -18.80 -29.93
C ASP A 146 4.95 -19.53 -29.46
N LYS A 147 4.60 -20.67 -30.08
CA LYS A 147 3.50 -21.53 -29.62
C LYS A 147 3.75 -22.08 -28.22
N ILE A 148 4.92 -22.66 -27.94
CA ILE A 148 5.26 -23.22 -26.62
C ILE A 148 5.18 -22.14 -25.55
N ASP A 149 5.81 -20.99 -25.80
CA ASP A 149 5.87 -19.87 -24.86
C ASP A 149 4.48 -19.29 -24.60
N ARG A 150 3.67 -19.06 -25.64
CA ARG A 150 2.29 -18.55 -25.49
C ARG A 150 1.39 -19.54 -24.78
N THR A 151 1.41 -20.82 -25.15
CA THR A 151 0.61 -21.85 -24.48
C THR A 151 0.99 -21.98 -23.00
N TRP A 152 2.28 -21.85 -22.67
CA TRP A 152 2.73 -21.79 -21.28
C TRP A 152 2.15 -20.57 -20.57
N MET A 153 2.30 -19.36 -21.13
CA MET A 153 1.79 -18.12 -20.53
C MET A 153 0.26 -18.07 -20.42
N GLU A 154 -0.47 -18.62 -21.38
CA GLU A 154 -1.94 -18.72 -21.35
C GLU A 154 -2.44 -19.47 -20.11
N GLY A 155 -1.70 -20.51 -19.68
CA GLY A 155 -1.99 -21.26 -18.45
C GLY A 155 -1.91 -20.43 -17.17
N TYR A 156 -1.18 -19.32 -17.18
CA TYR A 156 -1.03 -18.40 -16.03
C TYR A 156 -1.78 -17.08 -16.22
N THR A 157 -2.23 -16.77 -17.43
CA THR A 157 -2.94 -15.52 -17.74
C THR A 157 -4.45 -15.69 -17.60
N ASN A 158 -4.99 -16.83 -18.02
CA ASN A 158 -6.42 -17.14 -17.92
C ASN A 158 -6.71 -17.97 -16.67
N LEU A 159 -6.37 -17.43 -15.49
CA LEU A 159 -6.80 -18.02 -14.24
C LEU A 159 -8.32 -17.87 -14.14
N SER A 160 -9.03 -18.96 -13.84
CA SER A 160 -10.47 -18.91 -13.58
C SER A 160 -10.73 -17.87 -12.49
N SER A 161 -11.53 -16.84 -12.79
CA SER A 161 -11.89 -15.81 -11.82
C SER A 161 -12.36 -16.49 -10.52
N LEU A 162 -11.87 -16.05 -9.36
CA LEU A 162 -12.22 -16.62 -8.05
C LEU A 162 -13.73 -16.79 -7.81
N GLY A 163 -14.59 -16.08 -8.55
CA GLY A 163 -16.05 -16.28 -8.52
C GLY A 163 -16.58 -17.53 -9.24
N ALA A 164 -15.78 -18.25 -10.04
CA ALA A 164 -16.20 -19.42 -10.82
C ALA A 164 -15.78 -20.77 -10.21
N MET A 165 -14.96 -20.78 -9.16
CA MET A 165 -14.47 -22.01 -8.51
C MET A 165 -15.39 -22.60 -7.44
N ASN A 166 -16.68 -22.23 -7.42
CA ASN A 166 -17.65 -22.80 -6.48
C ASN A 166 -18.54 -23.93 -7.04
N ASN A 167 -18.27 -24.49 -8.24
CA ASN A 167 -19.16 -25.52 -8.80
C ASN A 167 -18.54 -26.82 -9.33
N HIS A 168 -17.21 -27.02 -9.32
CA HIS A 168 -16.65 -28.32 -9.72
C HIS A 168 -15.43 -28.71 -8.89
N GLY A 169 -15.70 -29.17 -7.67
CA GLY A 169 -14.74 -29.88 -6.83
C GLY A 169 -15.49 -30.63 -5.74
N LYS A 170 -15.76 -31.92 -5.97
CA LYS A 170 -16.06 -32.86 -4.88
C LYS A 170 -14.76 -33.06 -4.10
N ASP A 171 -14.48 -32.14 -3.17
CA ASP A 171 -13.62 -32.26 -1.99
C ASP A 171 -13.60 -30.88 -1.34
N GLY A 172 -14.52 -30.70 -0.37
CA GLY A 172 -14.92 -29.40 0.16
C GLY A 172 -13.86 -28.72 1.01
N GLY A 173 -13.44 -27.53 0.58
CA GLY A 173 -12.82 -26.51 1.44
C GLY A 173 -13.87 -25.86 2.34
N ALA A 174 -14.34 -26.60 3.34
CA ALA A 174 -15.34 -26.15 4.32
C ALA A 174 -14.71 -25.39 5.51
N HIS A 175 -13.69 -24.55 5.29
CA HIS A 175 -13.00 -23.90 6.42
C HIS A 175 -13.27 -22.41 6.63
N ASN A 176 -13.88 -21.69 5.68
CA ASN A 176 -14.16 -20.24 5.87
C ASN A 176 -15.64 -19.86 5.82
N THR A 177 -16.58 -20.81 5.81
CA THR A 177 -18.02 -20.50 5.88
C THR A 177 -18.59 -21.06 7.17
N PRO A 178 -19.01 -20.24 8.15
CA PRO A 178 -19.65 -20.74 9.36
C PRO A 178 -20.84 -21.63 9.00
N LEU A 179 -20.97 -22.79 9.66
CA LEU A 179 -21.96 -23.83 9.34
C LEU A 179 -23.40 -23.29 9.23
N GLY A 180 -23.72 -22.24 9.99
CA GLY A 180 -25.04 -21.59 9.98
C GLY A 180 -25.31 -20.64 8.81
N VAL A 181 -24.28 -20.25 8.04
CA VAL A 181 -24.41 -19.41 6.83
C VAL A 181 -24.68 -20.30 5.62
N ALA A 182 -23.97 -21.42 5.49
CA ALA A 182 -24.10 -22.39 4.38
C ALA A 182 -25.53 -22.93 4.16
N GLN A 183 -26.35 -22.93 5.22
CA GLN A 183 -27.74 -23.40 5.17
C GLN A 183 -28.76 -22.32 4.76
N LYS A 184 -28.36 -21.04 4.65
CA LYS A 184 -29.27 -19.90 4.45
C LYS A 184 -29.35 -19.42 2.99
N GLY A 185 -29.53 -20.32 2.03
CA GLY A 185 -29.88 -19.95 0.66
C GLY A 185 -28.87 -19.06 -0.10
N PRO A 186 -29.14 -18.79 -1.40
CA PRO A 186 -28.19 -18.12 -2.29
C PRO A 186 -27.94 -16.65 -1.96
N ASP A 187 -28.93 -15.93 -1.40
CA ASP A 187 -28.77 -14.50 -1.09
C ASP A 187 -27.85 -14.25 0.11
N VAL A 188 -27.87 -15.11 1.13
CA VAL A 188 -26.96 -15.00 2.28
C VAL A 188 -25.55 -15.45 1.89
N MET A 189 -25.42 -16.42 0.99
CA MET A 189 -24.12 -16.78 0.38
C MET A 189 -23.54 -15.62 -0.44
N ALA A 190 -24.36 -14.94 -1.25
CA ALA A 190 -23.92 -13.78 -2.02
C ALA A 190 -23.52 -12.61 -1.12
N ALA A 191 -24.27 -12.36 -0.03
CA ALA A 191 -23.92 -11.36 0.97
C ALA A 191 -22.64 -11.73 1.75
N PHE A 192 -22.44 -13.02 2.05
CA PHE A 192 -21.23 -13.52 2.72
C PHE A 192 -20.00 -13.45 1.81
N ALA A 193 -20.13 -13.83 0.54
CA ALA A 193 -19.08 -13.66 -0.48
C ALA A 193 -18.75 -12.18 -0.75
N ALA A 194 -19.75 -11.31 -0.73
CA ALA A 194 -19.55 -9.86 -0.77
C ALA A 194 -18.88 -9.33 0.52
N SER A 195 -19.08 -10.00 1.65
CA SER A 195 -18.40 -9.71 2.93
C SER A 195 -16.95 -10.18 2.93
N SER A 196 -16.63 -11.34 2.36
CA SER A 196 -15.25 -11.83 2.23
C SER A 196 -14.42 -11.02 1.23
N MET A 197 -15.06 -10.31 0.30
CA MET A 197 -14.42 -9.32 -0.58
C MET A 197 -14.30 -7.92 0.03
N ARG A 198 -14.60 -7.72 1.32
CA ARG A 198 -14.33 -6.43 1.99
C ARG A 198 -12.88 -6.34 2.43
N CYS A 199 -12.18 -5.32 1.94
CA CYS A 199 -10.80 -5.01 2.31
C CYS A 199 -10.63 -4.93 3.85
N GLY A 200 -9.58 -5.58 4.37
CA GLY A 200 -9.24 -5.63 5.80
C GLY A 200 -8.69 -4.33 6.36
N GLY A 201 -7.98 -3.55 5.54
CA GLY A 201 -7.33 -2.29 5.89
C GLY A 201 -8.31 -1.13 6.06
N CYS A 202 -7.96 0.07 5.60
CA CYS A 202 -8.81 1.26 5.79
C CYS A 202 -10.23 1.11 5.18
N GLY A 203 -10.41 0.20 4.22
CA GLY A 203 -11.71 -0.18 3.69
C GLY A 203 -12.66 -0.88 4.68
N ALA A 204 -12.17 -1.25 5.87
CA ALA A 204 -12.95 -1.82 6.97
C ALA A 204 -13.48 -0.76 7.96
N LYS A 205 -13.02 0.50 7.89
CA LYS A 205 -13.50 1.59 8.76
C LYS A 205 -15.00 1.81 8.56
N VAL A 206 -15.70 2.21 9.63
CA VAL A 206 -17.09 2.70 9.54
C VAL A 206 -17.04 4.09 8.90
N GLY A 207 -17.89 4.37 7.91
CA GLY A 207 -17.86 5.67 7.23
C GLY A 207 -18.16 6.85 8.18
N ALA A 208 -17.48 7.98 7.93
CA ALA A 208 -17.48 9.19 8.75
C ALA A 208 -18.86 9.59 9.28
N THR A 209 -19.85 9.75 8.38
CA THR A 209 -21.22 10.16 8.73
C THR A 209 -21.92 9.25 9.74
N THR A 210 -21.62 7.95 9.76
CA THR A 210 -22.20 7.03 10.75
C THR A 210 -21.55 7.25 12.10
N LEU A 211 -20.22 7.39 12.13
CA LEU A 211 -19.44 7.61 13.34
C LEU A 211 -19.81 8.95 14.01
N SER A 212 -19.82 10.06 13.26
CA SER A 212 -20.14 11.39 13.80
C SER A 212 -21.53 11.41 14.46
N ARG A 213 -22.55 10.84 13.80
CA ARG A 213 -23.91 10.76 14.37
C ARG A 213 -23.97 9.96 15.67
N VAL A 214 -23.18 8.89 15.79
CA VAL A 214 -23.14 8.06 17.00
C VAL A 214 -22.43 8.81 18.13
N LEU A 215 -21.30 9.45 17.85
CA LEU A 215 -20.58 10.26 18.84
C LEU A 215 -21.44 11.42 19.35
N ASP A 216 -22.15 12.12 18.46
CA ASP A 216 -23.12 13.16 18.84
C ASP A 216 -24.22 12.63 19.76
N ALA A 217 -24.74 11.43 19.46
CA ALA A 217 -25.78 10.80 20.29
C ALA A 217 -25.24 10.39 21.66
N VAL A 218 -24.00 9.89 21.73
CA VAL A 218 -23.32 9.54 22.99
C VAL A 218 -23.05 10.79 23.83
N GLU A 219 -22.60 11.88 23.21
CA GLU A 219 -22.34 13.14 23.91
C GLU A 219 -23.64 13.76 24.43
N LYS A 220 -24.70 13.81 23.62
CA LYS A 220 -26.05 14.22 24.07
C LYS A 220 -26.52 13.41 25.26
N ARG A 221 -26.27 12.09 25.26
CA ARG A 221 -26.57 11.20 26.40
C ARG A 221 -25.72 11.51 27.62
N ARG A 222 -24.42 11.81 27.45
CA ARG A 222 -23.49 12.18 28.52
C ARG A 222 -23.93 13.48 29.20
N ILE A 223 -24.22 14.51 28.40
CA ILE A 223 -24.75 15.81 28.86
C ILE A 223 -26.08 15.59 29.61
N SER A 224 -26.98 14.79 29.04
CA SER A 224 -28.27 14.47 29.70
C SER A 224 -28.12 13.75 31.04
N LYS A 225 -27.06 12.96 31.27
CA LYS A 225 -26.80 12.29 32.55
C LYS A 225 -26.07 13.18 33.56
N THR A 226 -25.19 14.06 33.10
CA THR A 226 -24.38 14.94 33.97
C THR A 226 -25.14 16.16 34.47
N ASN A 227 -26.26 16.53 33.84
CA ASN A 227 -27.24 17.47 34.42
C ASN A 227 -27.84 17.02 35.76
N ASN A 228 -27.56 15.79 36.24
CA ASN A 228 -27.91 15.31 37.58
C ASN A 228 -26.69 14.95 38.47
N ALA A 229 -25.45 15.18 38.03
CA ALA A 229 -24.26 14.90 38.85
C ALA A 229 -23.06 15.74 38.43
N PHE A 230 -22.75 16.74 39.26
CA PHE A 230 -21.43 17.33 39.51
C PHE A 230 -20.61 17.81 38.29
N THR A 231 -20.63 19.12 38.10
CA THR A 231 -19.74 19.91 37.23
C THR A 231 -18.27 19.54 37.47
N LEU A 232 -17.65 18.83 36.52
CA LEU A 232 -16.20 18.70 36.45
C LEU A 232 -15.63 19.98 35.86
N MET A 233 -15.03 20.80 36.73
CA MET A 233 -14.03 21.84 36.48
C MET A 233 -13.79 22.20 35.00
N GLU A 234 -14.51 23.22 34.53
CA GLU A 234 -13.96 24.18 33.58
C GLU A 234 -12.91 25.01 34.33
N SER A 235 -11.64 24.80 34.03
CA SER A 235 -10.60 25.73 34.45
C SER A 235 -10.53 26.87 33.44
N SER A 236 -11.12 27.99 33.84
CA SER A 236 -10.87 29.36 33.38
C SER A 236 -11.53 29.78 32.05
N ILE A 237 -12.64 30.52 32.12
CA ILE A 237 -12.74 31.94 31.70
C ILE A 237 -14.17 32.49 31.95
N ASP A 238 -14.16 33.65 32.61
CA ASP A 238 -15.07 34.80 32.62
C ASP A 238 -16.62 34.67 32.65
N LYS A 239 -17.22 35.32 33.65
CA LYS A 239 -18.64 35.26 34.05
C LYS A 239 -19.57 36.20 33.26
N GLN A 240 -19.17 36.72 32.10
CA GLN A 240 -19.92 37.81 31.43
C GLN A 240 -20.34 37.61 29.99
N SER A 241 -20.14 36.44 29.36
CA SER A 241 -20.73 36.17 28.04
C SER A 241 -21.83 35.09 28.10
N THR A 242 -23.08 35.49 27.88
CA THR A 242 -24.26 34.63 27.77
C THR A 242 -24.37 33.99 26.37
N LYS A 243 -23.25 33.68 25.72
CA LYS A 243 -23.22 32.97 24.44
C LYS A 243 -22.78 31.53 24.70
N ARG A 244 -23.74 30.60 24.75
CA ARG A 244 -23.44 29.16 24.73
C ARG A 244 -22.63 28.87 23.46
N LEU A 245 -21.33 28.65 23.60
CA LEU A 245 -20.50 28.08 22.53
C LEU A 245 -21.06 26.70 22.18
N PRO A 246 -21.27 26.37 20.90
CA PRO A 246 -21.58 25.00 20.52
C PRO A 246 -20.37 24.13 20.87
N ALA A 247 -20.58 23.14 21.74
CA ALA A 247 -19.58 22.12 22.11
C ALA A 247 -19.33 21.13 20.96
N SER A 248 -18.98 21.64 19.79
CA SER A 248 -18.38 20.86 18.70
C SER A 248 -16.89 20.81 18.99
N ARG A 249 -16.44 19.84 19.81
CA ARG A 249 -15.03 19.46 19.80
C ARG A 249 -14.76 18.88 18.42
N GLN A 250 -14.22 19.67 17.51
CA GLN A 250 -13.66 19.10 16.29
C GLN A 250 -12.43 18.29 16.68
N HIS A 251 -12.38 17.07 16.16
CA HIS A 251 -11.36 16.10 16.51
C HIS A 251 -10.21 16.29 15.51
N ASP A 252 -9.06 16.76 15.99
CA ASP A 252 -7.80 16.61 15.27
C ASP A 252 -7.46 15.11 15.13
N ASP A 253 -6.39 14.78 14.39
CA ASP A 253 -6.00 13.37 14.16
C ASP A 253 -5.68 12.59 15.43
N ALA A 254 -5.28 13.30 16.50
CA ALA A 254 -5.02 12.69 17.80
C ALA A 254 -5.63 13.51 18.95
N ALA A 255 -5.95 12.82 20.05
CA ALA A 255 -6.40 13.46 21.27
C ALA A 255 -5.24 14.19 21.94
N VAL A 256 -5.42 15.48 22.25
CA VAL A 256 -4.42 16.31 22.93
C VAL A 256 -4.87 16.58 24.37
N THR A 257 -4.06 16.17 25.34
CA THR A 257 -4.27 16.46 26.77
C THR A 257 -3.20 17.41 27.27
N LEU A 258 -3.59 18.65 27.61
CA LEU A 258 -2.69 19.62 28.22
C LEU A 258 -2.29 19.15 29.63
N LEU A 259 -1.01 19.30 29.96
CA LEU A 259 -0.42 18.95 31.25
C LEU A 259 0.08 20.21 31.97
N PRO A 260 -0.82 21.15 32.37
CA PRO A 260 -0.43 22.44 32.95
C PRO A 260 0.36 22.29 34.26
N LYS A 261 0.16 21.20 35.00
CA LYS A 261 0.90 20.88 36.23
C LYS A 261 2.28 20.25 35.98
N ARG A 262 2.67 20.04 34.73
CA ARG A 262 3.96 19.46 34.31
C ARG A 262 4.62 20.36 33.26
N GLY A 263 4.90 21.60 33.62
CA GLY A 263 5.64 22.53 32.75
C GLY A 263 4.86 23.12 31.57
N GLY A 264 3.59 22.76 31.38
CA GLY A 264 2.76 23.32 30.31
C GLY A 264 2.74 22.51 29.01
N GLY A 265 3.41 21.36 28.97
CA GLY A 265 3.42 20.47 27.81
C GLY A 265 2.06 19.79 27.52
N ALA A 266 2.00 18.99 26.47
CA ALA A 266 0.83 18.21 26.08
C ALA A 266 1.18 16.76 25.75
N MET A 267 0.27 15.85 26.10
CA MET A 267 0.30 14.46 25.67
C MET A 267 -0.62 14.29 24.46
N ILE A 268 -0.12 13.58 23.46
CA ILE A 268 -0.82 13.26 22.22
C ILE A 268 -1.13 11.77 22.24
N GLN A 269 -2.37 11.37 21.97
CA GLN A 269 -2.78 9.97 21.97
C GLN A 269 -3.62 9.67 20.74
N SER A 270 -3.22 8.66 19.98
CA SER A 270 -4.05 8.09 18.92
C SER A 270 -4.11 6.57 19.02
N ILE A 271 -5.12 6.00 18.39
CA ILE A 271 -5.29 4.57 18.27
C ILE A 271 -5.82 4.22 16.89
N ASP A 272 -5.14 3.31 16.21
CA ASP A 272 -5.62 2.77 14.95
C ASP A 272 -5.45 1.26 14.92
N PHE A 273 -6.43 0.58 14.33
CA PHE A 273 -6.54 -0.88 14.33
C PHE A 273 -7.28 -1.36 13.09
N PHE A 274 -6.72 -2.34 12.39
CA PHE A 274 -7.35 -2.90 11.20
C PHE A 274 -7.04 -4.39 11.01
N ARG A 275 -7.90 -5.04 10.23
CA ARG A 275 -7.76 -6.45 9.86
C ARG A 275 -6.68 -6.56 8.79
N SER A 276 -6.04 -7.72 8.71
CA SER A 276 -5.02 -7.94 7.71
C SER A 276 -5.59 -7.83 6.30
N PHE A 277 -4.86 -7.11 5.46
CA PHE A 277 -5.12 -6.96 4.03
C PHE A 277 -4.02 -7.60 3.18
N MET A 278 -3.04 -8.25 3.81
CA MET A 278 -1.98 -8.99 3.14
C MET A 278 -1.58 -10.26 3.90
N SER A 279 -0.98 -11.21 3.20
CA SER A 279 -0.64 -12.50 3.78
C SER A 279 0.68 -12.53 4.55
N ASP A 280 1.53 -11.53 4.36
CA ASP A 280 2.84 -11.41 5.03
C ASP A 280 2.67 -10.70 6.39
N PRO A 281 2.83 -11.39 7.54
CA PRO A 281 2.64 -10.77 8.85
C PRO A 281 3.66 -9.69 9.16
N PHE A 282 4.91 -9.83 8.70
CA PHE A 282 5.99 -8.86 8.95
C PHE A 282 5.70 -7.54 8.25
N LEU A 283 5.39 -7.59 6.94
CA LEU A 283 5.01 -6.39 6.19
C LEU A 283 3.72 -5.77 6.71
N PHE A 284 2.75 -6.60 7.10
CA PHE A 284 1.52 -6.13 7.72
C PHE A 284 1.79 -5.37 9.03
N GLY A 285 2.63 -5.94 9.90
CA GLY A 285 3.05 -5.31 11.15
C GLY A 285 3.73 -3.96 10.94
N LYS A 286 4.65 -3.91 9.97
CA LYS A 286 5.36 -2.68 9.59
C LYS A 286 4.41 -1.58 9.12
N ILE A 287 3.46 -1.91 8.24
CA ILE A 287 2.50 -0.94 7.72
C ILE A 287 1.50 -0.50 8.80
N ALA A 288 1.09 -1.40 9.70
CA ALA A 288 0.23 -1.05 10.83
C ALA A 288 0.89 -0.08 11.80
N ALA A 289 2.18 -0.28 12.11
CA ALA A 289 2.94 0.67 12.92
C ALA A 289 3.07 2.04 12.22
N VAL A 290 3.47 2.06 10.94
CA VAL A 290 3.57 3.31 10.16
C VAL A 290 2.24 4.06 10.11
N HIS A 291 1.12 3.34 9.93
CA HIS A 291 -0.20 3.95 9.92
C HIS A 291 -0.56 4.56 11.27
N ALA A 292 -0.36 3.83 12.37
CA ALA A 292 -0.71 4.29 13.71
C ALA A 292 0.16 5.47 14.19
N LEU A 293 1.41 5.56 13.71
CA LEU A 293 2.30 6.71 13.97
C LEU A 293 1.84 7.98 13.24
N SER A 294 1.15 7.82 12.11
CA SER A 294 0.81 8.91 11.19
C SER A 294 -0.01 10.02 11.85
N ASP A 295 -0.97 9.71 12.73
CA ASP A 295 -1.75 10.71 13.46
C ASP A 295 -0.87 11.58 14.38
N CYS A 296 0.17 10.99 14.98
CA CYS A 296 1.11 11.73 15.82
C CYS A 296 1.99 12.67 14.96
N HIS A 297 2.45 12.16 13.81
CA HIS A 297 3.21 12.91 12.83
C HIS A 297 2.41 14.05 12.19
N ALA A 298 1.12 13.85 11.92
CA ALA A 298 0.23 14.89 11.39
C ALA A 298 0.09 16.10 12.34
N MET A 299 0.23 15.86 13.65
CA MET A 299 0.23 16.89 14.68
C MET A 299 1.60 17.56 14.88
N GLY A 300 2.65 17.13 14.18
CA GLY A 300 4.02 17.62 14.40
C GLY A 300 4.61 17.18 15.74
N ALA A 301 4.06 16.11 16.35
CA ALA A 301 4.49 15.61 17.65
C ALA A 301 5.45 14.41 17.50
N GLN A 302 6.38 14.29 18.45
CA GLN A 302 7.25 13.12 18.54
C GLN A 302 6.51 11.98 19.26
N ALA A 303 6.32 10.87 18.55
CA ALA A 303 5.86 9.62 19.16
C ALA A 303 6.92 9.09 20.15
N GLN A 304 6.48 8.58 21.30
CA GLN A 304 7.37 8.07 22.34
C GLN A 304 7.14 6.58 22.59
N THR A 305 5.89 6.17 22.77
CA THR A 305 5.56 4.78 23.09
C THR A 305 4.35 4.29 22.31
N ALA A 306 4.33 2.98 22.05
CA ALA A 306 3.21 2.28 21.44
C ALA A 306 2.80 1.07 22.29
N LEU A 307 1.50 0.82 22.36
CA LEU A 307 0.91 -0.41 22.90
C LEU A 307 0.22 -1.19 21.78
N ALA A 308 0.62 -2.44 21.56
CA ALA A 308 0.02 -3.29 20.53
C ALA A 308 -1.38 -3.81 20.93
N LEU A 309 -2.27 -3.89 19.95
CA LEU A 309 -3.51 -4.64 20.00
C LEU A 309 -3.47 -5.68 18.88
N ALA A 310 -3.24 -6.94 19.21
CA ALA A 310 -3.04 -8.02 18.25
C ALA A 310 -4.16 -9.05 18.33
N VAL A 311 -4.68 -9.43 17.16
CA VAL A 311 -5.57 -10.58 17.00
C VAL A 311 -4.88 -11.59 16.09
N VAL A 312 -4.71 -12.81 16.56
CA VAL A 312 -4.06 -13.89 15.81
C VAL A 312 -5.11 -14.95 15.45
N PRO A 313 -5.11 -15.50 14.22
CA PRO A 313 -6.00 -16.59 13.87
C PRO A 313 -5.78 -17.82 14.76
N TYR A 314 -6.84 -18.59 14.99
CA TYR A 314 -6.74 -19.91 15.61
C TYR A 314 -5.79 -20.82 14.81
N ALA A 315 -4.80 -21.38 15.49
CA ALA A 315 -3.91 -22.39 14.94
C ALA A 315 -4.05 -23.71 15.70
N ALA A 316 -3.86 -24.83 15.00
CA ALA A 316 -3.87 -26.15 15.63
C ALA A 316 -2.59 -26.41 16.47
N ASP A 317 -1.53 -25.65 16.21
CA ASP A 317 -0.23 -25.74 16.85
C ASP A 317 0.18 -24.34 17.34
N GLU A 318 0.55 -24.25 18.62
CA GLU A 318 0.98 -22.99 19.25
C GLU A 318 2.21 -22.37 18.57
N ALA A 319 3.08 -23.19 17.97
CA ALA A 319 4.26 -22.71 17.25
C ALA A 319 3.90 -21.85 16.02
N ILE A 320 2.74 -22.08 15.41
CA ILE A 320 2.26 -21.27 14.28
C ILE A 320 1.81 -19.90 14.79
N THR A 321 1.08 -19.87 15.91
CA THR A 321 0.67 -18.62 16.58
C THR A 321 1.90 -17.82 16.99
N GLU A 322 2.89 -18.48 17.60
CA GLU A 322 4.15 -17.88 18.01
C GLU A 322 4.92 -17.29 16.82
N SER A 323 5.15 -18.05 15.75
CA SER A 323 5.84 -17.56 14.55
C SER A 323 5.12 -16.37 13.93
N THR A 324 3.78 -16.42 13.84
CA THR A 324 2.98 -15.32 13.28
C THR A 324 3.12 -14.06 14.11
N LEU A 325 3.12 -14.18 15.45
CA LEU A 325 3.34 -13.06 16.35
C LEU A 325 4.75 -12.50 16.26
N ILE A 326 5.77 -13.36 16.19
CA ILE A 326 7.17 -12.93 16.04
C ILE A 326 7.32 -12.11 14.76
N ASP A 327 6.88 -12.62 13.61
CA ASP A 327 7.00 -11.91 12.34
C ASP A 327 6.26 -10.57 12.38
N MET A 328 5.00 -10.60 12.84
CA MET A 328 4.14 -9.42 12.89
C MET A 328 4.67 -8.33 13.83
N LEU A 329 5.09 -8.69 15.04
CA LEU A 329 5.62 -7.73 16.00
C LEU A 329 7.04 -7.28 15.65
N SER A 330 7.84 -8.12 14.98
CA SER A 330 9.18 -7.70 14.50
C SER A 330 9.06 -6.61 13.45
N GLY A 331 8.21 -6.79 12.44
CA GLY A 331 7.99 -5.76 11.42
C GLY A 331 7.44 -4.45 12.00
N ALA A 332 6.56 -4.54 13.00
CA ALA A 332 6.06 -3.37 13.72
C ALA A 332 7.16 -2.70 14.55
N SER A 333 7.95 -3.47 15.29
CA SER A 333 9.06 -2.97 16.12
C SER A 333 10.11 -2.25 15.28
N ASP A 334 10.43 -2.77 14.09
CA ASP A 334 11.36 -2.11 13.15
C ASP A 334 10.85 -0.74 12.70
N ALA A 335 9.55 -0.62 12.39
CA ALA A 335 8.94 0.66 12.01
C ALA A 335 8.87 1.65 13.17
N LEU A 336 8.46 1.19 14.36
CA LEU A 336 8.38 2.02 15.56
C LEU A 336 9.77 2.53 15.96
N GLY A 337 10.77 1.64 15.99
CA GLY A 337 12.14 1.98 16.34
C GLY A 337 12.80 2.95 15.38
N ALA A 338 12.47 2.90 14.08
CA ALA A 338 12.96 3.87 13.09
C ALA A 338 12.46 5.31 13.34
N ASP A 339 11.36 5.47 14.09
CA ASP A 339 10.77 6.75 14.46
C ASP A 339 11.03 7.12 15.93
N ASP A 340 11.97 6.46 16.60
CA ASP A 340 12.27 6.62 18.02
C ASP A 340 11.07 6.36 18.94
N CYS A 341 10.15 5.49 18.51
CA CYS A 341 8.98 5.06 19.29
C CYS A 341 9.19 3.64 19.84
N GLU A 342 9.01 3.46 21.14
CA GLU A 342 9.23 2.17 21.80
C GLU A 342 7.93 1.36 21.92
N LEU A 343 7.96 0.09 21.51
CA LEU A 343 6.89 -0.86 21.78
C LEU A 343 6.96 -1.33 23.24
N VAL A 344 6.16 -0.72 24.12
CA VAL A 344 6.27 -0.91 25.59
C VAL A 344 5.30 -1.95 26.16
N GLY A 345 4.54 -2.63 25.31
CA GLY A 345 3.61 -3.68 25.70
C GLY A 345 2.43 -3.80 24.74
N GLY A 346 1.38 -4.47 25.20
CA GLY A 346 0.17 -4.65 24.40
C GLY A 346 -0.78 -5.69 24.96
N HIS A 347 -1.77 -6.04 24.15
CA HIS A 347 -2.71 -7.12 24.40
C HIS A 347 -2.89 -7.97 23.15
N THR A 348 -2.91 -9.29 23.35
CA THR A 348 -3.06 -10.27 22.28
C THR A 348 -4.27 -11.16 22.57
N CYS A 349 -5.11 -11.40 21.57
CA CYS A 349 -6.18 -12.38 21.65
C CYS A 349 -6.28 -13.22 20.36
N GLU A 350 -7.00 -14.33 20.44
CA GLU A 350 -7.32 -15.14 19.27
C GLU A 350 -8.60 -14.64 18.60
N GLY A 351 -8.68 -14.76 17.27
CA GLY A 351 -9.86 -14.37 16.50
C GLY A 351 -9.96 -15.10 15.16
N ALA A 352 -10.99 -14.74 14.39
CA ALA A 352 -11.23 -15.35 13.08
C ALA A 352 -10.24 -14.87 12.01
N GLU A 353 -9.72 -13.65 12.16
CA GLU A 353 -8.86 -13.00 11.17
C GLU A 353 -7.69 -12.30 11.88
N LEU A 354 -6.51 -12.32 11.24
CA LEU A 354 -5.35 -11.59 11.71
C LEU A 354 -5.66 -10.10 11.73
N ALA A 355 -5.36 -9.41 12.82
CA ALA A 355 -5.53 -7.96 12.93
C ALA A 355 -4.47 -7.38 13.85
N LEU A 356 -4.09 -6.13 13.59
CA LEU A 356 -3.11 -5.42 14.38
C LEU A 356 -3.46 -3.94 14.44
N GLY A 357 -3.13 -3.33 15.56
CA GLY A 357 -3.20 -1.90 15.76
C GLY A 357 -2.33 -1.46 16.91
N PHE A 358 -2.16 -0.16 17.04
CA PHE A 358 -1.35 0.43 18.09
C PHE A 358 -2.09 1.62 18.70
N SER A 359 -2.03 1.70 20.03
CA SER A 359 -2.25 2.94 20.74
C SER A 359 -0.90 3.64 20.85
N VAL A 360 -0.75 4.79 20.19
CA VAL A 360 0.48 5.57 20.15
C VAL A 360 0.35 6.76 21.08
N SER A 361 1.36 6.98 21.92
CA SER A 361 1.48 8.13 22.80
C SER A 361 2.69 8.97 22.44
N GLY A 362 2.46 10.24 22.18
CA GLY A 362 3.47 11.26 21.94
C GLY A 362 3.43 12.36 23.00
N TYR A 363 4.43 13.23 22.97
CA TYR A 363 4.55 14.34 23.90
C TYR A 363 5.18 15.56 23.23
N THR A 364 4.75 16.76 23.64
CA THR A 364 5.40 18.03 23.31
C THR A 364 5.51 18.90 24.55
N ASP A 365 6.63 19.60 24.69
CA ASP A 365 6.79 20.64 25.73
C ASP A 365 6.04 21.93 25.39
N ASP A 366 5.75 22.15 24.10
CA ASP A 366 5.10 23.36 23.60
C ASP A 366 3.88 22.99 22.75
N PRO A 367 2.68 22.97 23.36
CA PRO A 367 1.43 22.63 22.67
C PRO A 367 1.05 23.63 21.58
N THR A 368 1.64 24.84 21.57
CA THR A 368 1.34 25.88 20.58
C THR A 368 1.98 25.59 19.21
N LYS A 369 2.97 24.71 19.18
CA LYS A 369 3.65 24.25 17.95
C LYS A 369 2.98 23.04 17.30
N LEU A 370 1.96 22.46 17.94
CA LEU A 370 1.23 21.36 17.33
C LEU A 370 0.48 21.85 16.11
N PHE A 371 0.64 21.13 15.01
CA PHE A 371 -0.21 21.34 13.85
C PHE A 371 -1.65 20.93 14.16
N ARG A 372 -2.58 21.57 13.46
CA ARG A 372 -4.02 21.38 13.60
C ARG A 372 -4.62 21.23 12.21
N LYS A 373 -5.85 20.71 12.14
CA LYS A 373 -6.60 20.66 10.87
C LYS A 373 -7.08 22.05 10.40
N GLN A 374 -7.17 23.00 11.32
CA GLN A 374 -7.51 24.41 11.08
C GLN A 374 -6.29 25.32 11.06
N GLY A 375 -6.49 26.59 10.66
CA GLY A 375 -5.48 27.63 10.58
C GLY A 375 -5.14 28.06 9.15
N GLY A 376 -5.72 27.39 8.15
CA GLY A 376 -5.53 27.65 6.74
C GLY A 376 -5.91 29.07 6.33
N LYS A 377 -5.15 29.62 5.39
CA LYS A 377 -5.32 30.98 4.86
C LYS A 377 -5.50 30.96 3.35
N VAL A 378 -6.26 31.92 2.85
CA VAL A 378 -6.39 32.15 1.41
C VAL A 378 -5.02 32.39 0.80
N GLY A 379 -4.72 31.67 -0.28
CA GLY A 379 -3.43 31.69 -0.97
C GLY A 379 -2.48 30.56 -0.58
N ASP A 380 -2.75 29.83 0.52
CA ASP A 380 -1.91 28.70 0.92
C ASP A 380 -1.84 27.64 -0.20
N LYS A 381 -0.66 27.07 -0.38
CA LYS A 381 -0.41 25.93 -1.26
C LYS A 381 -0.78 24.64 -0.53
N ILE A 382 -1.42 23.73 -1.26
CA ILE A 382 -1.79 22.41 -0.76
C ILE A 382 -0.71 21.42 -1.17
N VAL A 383 0.03 20.86 -0.21
CA VAL A 383 1.16 19.96 -0.45
C VAL A 383 0.83 18.54 0.05
N LEU A 384 1.07 17.53 -0.78
CA LEU A 384 0.84 16.11 -0.46
C LEU A 384 2.17 15.33 -0.51
N THR A 385 2.42 14.48 0.50
CA THR A 385 3.71 13.80 0.65
C THR A 385 3.77 12.33 0.22
N LYS A 386 2.64 11.76 -0.23
CA LYS A 386 2.60 10.41 -0.83
C LYS A 386 1.57 10.30 -1.96
N PRO A 387 1.81 9.42 -2.94
CA PRO A 387 0.81 9.09 -3.96
C PRO A 387 -0.43 8.43 -3.34
N ILE A 388 -1.59 8.64 -3.97
CA ILE A 388 -2.86 8.02 -3.58
C ILE A 388 -3.27 6.87 -4.51
N GLY A 389 -4.14 6.00 -4.00
CA GLY A 389 -4.78 4.91 -4.73
C GLY A 389 -4.62 3.51 -4.12
N THR A 390 -4.16 3.39 -2.87
CA THR A 390 -3.92 2.07 -2.25
C THR A 390 -5.19 1.23 -2.15
N GLY A 391 -6.35 1.84 -1.91
CA GLY A 391 -7.62 1.13 -1.79
C GLY A 391 -8.04 0.47 -3.11
N ALA A 392 -7.95 1.20 -4.22
CA ALA A 392 -8.25 0.68 -5.55
C ALA A 392 -7.27 -0.44 -5.94
N LEU A 393 -5.99 -0.27 -5.59
CA LEU A 393 -4.95 -1.26 -5.82
C LEU A 393 -5.22 -2.57 -5.05
N PHE A 394 -5.57 -2.50 -3.76
CA PHE A 394 -5.99 -3.68 -2.99
C PHE A 394 -7.24 -4.33 -3.56
N ALA A 395 -8.23 -3.54 -4.00
CA ALA A 395 -9.43 -4.07 -4.63
C ALA A 395 -9.13 -4.83 -5.94
N SER A 396 -8.11 -4.39 -6.68
CA SER A 396 -7.61 -5.09 -7.87
C SER A 396 -6.86 -6.37 -7.52
N ASP A 397 -6.03 -6.32 -6.48
CA ASP A 397 -5.25 -7.46 -6.00
C ASP A 397 -6.13 -8.59 -5.46
N MET A 398 -7.14 -8.26 -4.64
CA MET A 398 -8.15 -9.21 -4.16
C MET A 398 -8.95 -9.89 -5.28
N ARG A 399 -8.94 -9.31 -6.50
CA ARG A 399 -9.56 -9.86 -7.71
C ARG A 399 -8.55 -10.54 -8.64
N SER A 400 -7.30 -10.67 -8.22
CA SER A 400 -6.16 -11.19 -9.00
C SER A 400 -5.92 -10.42 -10.30
N LYS A 401 -6.19 -9.11 -10.29
CA LYS A 401 -6.02 -8.21 -11.43
C LYS A 401 -4.89 -7.18 -11.23
N CYS A 402 -4.29 -7.13 -10.05
CA CYS A 402 -3.12 -6.31 -9.79
C CYS A 402 -1.85 -7.00 -10.30
N LYS A 403 -0.94 -6.23 -10.91
CA LYS A 403 0.39 -6.73 -11.28
C LYS A 403 1.30 -6.67 -10.05
N GLY A 404 2.16 -7.68 -9.88
CA GLY A 404 3.04 -7.80 -8.71
C GLY A 404 3.93 -6.57 -8.45
N TRP A 405 4.45 -5.93 -9.51
CA TRP A 405 5.28 -4.72 -9.34
C TRP A 405 4.49 -3.51 -8.84
N HIS A 406 3.19 -3.39 -9.15
CA HIS A 406 2.35 -2.34 -8.58
C HIS A 406 2.10 -2.57 -7.08
N MET A 407 1.93 -3.83 -6.67
CA MET A 407 1.84 -4.15 -5.25
C MET A 407 3.17 -3.86 -4.53
N ALA A 408 4.30 -4.23 -5.13
CA ALA A 408 5.62 -3.92 -4.57
C ALA A 408 5.85 -2.40 -4.40
N GLU A 409 5.44 -1.60 -5.39
CA GLU A 409 5.43 -0.13 -5.31
C GLU A 409 4.55 0.37 -4.14
N ALA A 410 3.33 -0.15 -4.01
CA ALA A 410 2.42 0.23 -2.93
C ALA A 410 2.99 -0.14 -1.54
N VAL A 411 3.55 -1.34 -1.38
CA VAL A 411 4.20 -1.78 -0.14
C VAL A 411 5.38 -0.88 0.21
N LYS A 412 6.22 -0.52 -0.78
CA LYS A 412 7.34 0.42 -0.57
C LYS A 412 6.83 1.78 -0.06
N ASN A 413 5.71 2.28 -0.58
CA ASN A 413 5.14 3.55 -0.14
C ASN A 413 4.48 3.48 1.26
N MET A 414 3.77 2.39 1.56
CA MET A 414 3.09 2.19 2.84
C MET A 414 4.05 1.88 4.00
N THR A 415 5.26 1.37 3.71
CA THR A 415 6.30 1.08 4.71
C THR A 415 7.22 2.26 5.02
N LYS A 416 7.07 3.39 4.32
CA LYS A 416 7.78 4.65 4.60
C LYS A 416 7.00 5.48 5.61
N SER A 417 7.63 5.88 6.71
CA SER A 417 6.98 6.71 7.72
C SER A 417 6.78 8.16 7.24
N ASN A 418 5.78 8.85 7.81
CA ASN A 418 5.60 10.29 7.68
C ASN A 418 6.51 11.09 8.64
N GLY A 419 7.32 10.42 9.47
CA GLY A 419 8.12 11.05 10.51
C GLY A 419 9.15 12.05 10.02
N SER A 420 9.86 11.77 8.92
CA SER A 420 10.85 12.73 8.37
C SER A 420 10.17 13.99 7.83
N ALA A 421 9.10 13.83 7.04
CA ALA A 421 8.29 14.93 6.53
C ALA A 421 7.68 15.78 7.66
N SER A 422 7.23 15.14 8.75
CA SER A 422 6.72 15.85 9.94
C SER A 422 7.81 16.65 10.64
N LYS A 423 8.99 16.06 10.88
CA LYS A 423 10.15 16.76 11.47
C LYS A 423 10.55 17.99 10.64
N LEU A 424 10.60 17.84 9.32
CA LEU A 424 10.84 18.97 8.40
C LEU A 424 9.73 20.02 8.47
N ALA A 425 8.45 19.62 8.53
CA ALA A 425 7.36 20.56 8.68
C ALA A 425 7.47 21.39 9.96
N VAL A 426 7.93 20.79 11.07
CA VAL A 426 8.20 21.51 12.34
C VAL A 426 9.30 22.56 12.19
N GLU A 427 10.34 22.30 11.40
CA GLU A 427 11.38 23.31 11.08
C GLU A 427 10.78 24.50 10.30
N PHE A 428 9.75 24.24 9.49
CA PHE A 428 9.03 25.23 8.68
C PHE A 428 7.74 25.75 9.35
N ALA A 429 7.55 25.54 10.66
CA ALA A 429 6.27 25.77 11.34
C ALA A 429 5.65 27.17 11.13
N ASN A 430 6.47 28.22 10.91
CA ASN A 430 5.97 29.57 10.61
C ASN A 430 5.21 29.67 9.28
N GLY A 431 5.46 28.76 8.34
CA GLY A 431 4.79 28.67 7.04
C GLY A 431 3.82 27.51 6.91
N ILE A 432 3.69 26.63 7.91
CA ILE A 432 2.71 25.55 7.92
C ILE A 432 1.49 26.00 8.71
N HIS A 433 0.36 26.20 8.02
CA HIS A 433 -0.86 26.73 8.61
C HIS A 433 -1.83 25.65 9.08
N ALA A 434 -1.86 24.50 8.42
CA ALA A 434 -2.67 23.35 8.81
C ALA A 434 -2.04 22.05 8.28
N CYS A 435 -2.31 20.94 8.96
CA CYS A 435 -1.85 19.61 8.56
C CYS A 435 -2.87 18.54 8.96
N THR A 436 -2.96 17.49 8.14
CA THR A 436 -3.64 16.22 8.44
C THR A 436 -2.89 15.11 7.72
N ASP A 437 -3.15 13.85 8.06
CA ASP A 437 -2.78 12.73 7.20
C ASP A 437 -3.93 12.31 6.26
N VAL A 438 -3.59 11.64 5.15
CA VAL A 438 -4.58 11.15 4.18
C VAL A 438 -4.76 9.65 4.35
N THR A 439 -5.88 9.25 4.95
CA THR A 439 -6.19 7.86 5.28
C THR A 439 -7.56 7.39 4.75
N GLY A 440 -8.43 6.83 5.60
CA GLY A 440 -9.62 6.07 5.19
C GLY A 440 -10.71 6.85 4.46
N PHE A 441 -10.77 8.17 4.63
CA PHE A 441 -11.76 9.01 3.93
C PHE A 441 -11.30 9.47 2.54
N GLY A 442 -10.06 9.14 2.17
CA GLY A 442 -9.44 9.60 0.93
C GLY A 442 -9.10 11.08 0.95
N LEU A 443 -8.42 11.53 -0.11
CA LEU A 443 -7.92 12.90 -0.22
C LEU A 443 -9.05 13.94 -0.12
N ALA A 444 -10.15 13.74 -0.85
CA ALA A 444 -11.28 14.67 -0.83
C ALA A 444 -11.98 14.71 0.54
N GLY A 445 -12.03 13.59 1.26
CA GLY A 445 -12.63 13.53 2.59
C GLY A 445 -11.80 14.32 3.62
N HIS A 446 -10.50 14.07 3.67
CA HIS A 446 -9.58 14.73 4.60
C HIS A 446 -9.40 16.22 4.31
N LEU A 447 -9.33 16.60 3.04
CA LEU A 447 -9.33 18.02 2.67
C LEU A 447 -10.61 18.73 3.12
N LEU A 448 -11.78 18.09 2.94
CA LEU A 448 -13.05 18.64 3.42
C LEU A 448 -13.08 18.79 4.93
N GLU A 449 -12.51 17.84 5.69
CA GLU A 449 -12.37 17.97 7.15
C GLU A 449 -11.54 19.19 7.54
N MET A 450 -10.42 19.46 6.86
CA MET A 450 -9.61 20.66 7.11
C MET A 450 -10.37 21.95 6.82
N LEU A 451 -11.11 22.01 5.70
CA LEU A 451 -11.92 23.19 5.35
C LEU A 451 -13.04 23.42 6.39
N MET A 452 -13.73 22.36 6.81
CA MET A 452 -14.76 22.42 7.86
C MET A 452 -14.17 22.79 9.23
N ALA A 453 -12.96 22.34 9.52
CA ALA A 453 -12.25 22.70 10.74
C ALA A 453 -11.94 24.20 10.77
N ASN A 454 -11.53 24.76 9.63
CA ASN A 454 -11.28 26.18 9.50
C ASN A 454 -12.54 27.04 9.68
N ASP A 455 -13.65 26.63 9.07
CA ASP A 455 -14.94 27.36 9.17
C ASP A 455 -15.49 27.41 10.60
N SER A 456 -15.29 26.33 11.37
CA SER A 456 -15.79 26.25 12.74
C SER A 456 -14.83 26.81 13.80
N ALA A 457 -13.57 27.10 13.45
CA ALA A 457 -12.56 27.57 14.38
C ALA A 457 -12.68 29.08 14.63
N GLU A 458 -12.68 29.47 15.90
CA GLU A 458 -12.71 30.89 16.29
C GLU A 458 -11.46 31.62 15.77
N GLY A 459 -11.67 32.76 15.11
CA GLY A 459 -10.59 33.56 14.52
C GLY A 459 -10.07 33.07 13.16
N CYS A 460 -10.63 31.99 12.62
CA CYS A 460 -10.35 31.53 11.25
C CYS A 460 -11.44 32.03 10.29
N SER A 461 -11.07 32.25 9.03
CA SER A 461 -12.04 32.60 7.97
C SER A 461 -12.50 31.34 7.25
N ALA A 462 -13.74 31.33 6.76
CA ALA A 462 -14.19 30.31 5.83
C ALA A 462 -13.28 30.30 4.59
N ILE A 463 -12.86 29.11 4.16
CA ILE A 463 -11.96 28.91 3.02
C ILE A 463 -12.48 27.79 2.13
N GLY A 464 -12.16 27.88 0.84
CA GLY A 464 -12.33 26.81 -0.14
C GLY A 464 -10.98 26.23 -0.57
N ALA A 465 -11.01 25.21 -1.41
CA ALA A 465 -9.80 24.66 -2.02
C ALA A 465 -9.98 24.45 -3.53
N ILE A 466 -8.89 24.63 -4.25
CA ILE A 466 -8.78 24.34 -5.67
C ILE A 466 -7.70 23.30 -5.88
N LEU A 467 -8.05 22.13 -6.45
CA LEU A 467 -7.11 21.04 -6.71
C LEU A 467 -6.76 20.91 -8.20
N ASN A 468 -5.49 20.77 -8.50
CA ASN A 468 -4.97 20.43 -9.82
C ASN A 468 -4.84 18.90 -9.94
N ILE A 469 -5.81 18.22 -10.55
CA ILE A 469 -5.77 16.74 -10.65
C ILE A 469 -4.51 16.22 -11.33
N GLY A 470 -3.99 16.96 -12.31
CA GLY A 470 -2.77 16.58 -13.03
C GLY A 470 -1.51 16.57 -12.17
N ASP A 471 -1.52 17.32 -11.06
CA ASP A 471 -0.39 17.44 -10.13
C ASP A 471 -0.53 16.47 -8.93
N ILE A 472 -1.66 15.75 -8.82
CA ILE A 472 -1.86 14.75 -7.78
C ILE A 472 -1.07 13.48 -8.11
N PRO A 473 -0.16 13.03 -7.24
CA PRO A 473 0.56 11.78 -7.44
C PRO A 473 -0.38 10.59 -7.23
N PHE A 474 -0.41 9.67 -8.20
CA PHE A 474 -1.21 8.44 -8.16
C PHE A 474 -0.31 7.21 -8.26
N LEU A 475 -0.67 6.15 -7.53
CA LEU A 475 -0.06 4.84 -7.72
C LEU A 475 -0.44 4.28 -9.10
N GLY A 476 0.53 3.75 -9.86
CA GLY A 476 0.29 3.23 -11.20
C GLY A 476 -0.80 2.14 -11.23
N GLY A 477 -0.78 1.23 -10.25
CA GLY A 477 -1.78 0.16 -10.11
C GLY A 477 -3.19 0.66 -9.83
N ALA A 478 -3.35 1.86 -9.25
CA ALA A 478 -4.66 2.46 -8.98
C ALA A 478 -5.31 3.02 -10.26
N LEU A 479 -4.49 3.56 -11.17
CA LEU A 479 -4.93 3.99 -12.50
C LEU A 479 -5.40 2.80 -13.33
N ASP A 480 -4.61 1.72 -13.34
CA ASP A 480 -4.96 0.44 -13.99
C ASP A 480 -6.28 -0.12 -13.41
N ALA A 481 -6.44 -0.13 -12.09
CA ALA A 481 -7.66 -0.60 -11.43
C ALA A 481 -8.89 0.22 -11.83
N THR A 482 -8.79 1.55 -11.76
CA THR A 482 -9.92 2.45 -12.04
C THR A 482 -10.31 2.43 -13.52
N SER A 483 -9.34 2.28 -14.43
CA SER A 483 -9.62 2.09 -15.86
C SER A 483 -10.47 0.83 -16.16
N GLN A 484 -10.44 -0.15 -15.25
CA GLN A 484 -11.23 -1.38 -15.29
C GLN A 484 -12.49 -1.31 -14.39
N GLU A 485 -12.86 -0.12 -13.91
CA GLU A 485 -13.98 0.11 -12.98
C GLU A 485 -13.86 -0.70 -11.67
N ILE A 486 -12.62 -0.93 -11.22
CA ILE A 486 -12.33 -1.62 -9.97
C ILE A 486 -12.10 -0.57 -8.88
N PHE A 487 -12.97 -0.63 -7.87
CA PHE A 487 -13.00 0.31 -6.76
C PHE A 487 -13.02 -0.41 -5.41
N SER A 488 -12.49 0.24 -4.39
CA SER A 488 -12.51 -0.25 -3.01
C SER A 488 -13.91 -0.22 -2.40
N SER A 489 -14.10 -1.02 -1.34
CA SER A 489 -15.39 -1.16 -0.66
C SER A 489 -15.89 0.12 0.00
N LEU A 490 -14.96 0.94 0.54
CA LEU A 490 -15.31 2.17 1.27
C LEU A 490 -15.49 3.38 0.35
N GLN A 491 -14.97 3.34 -0.88
CA GLN A 491 -15.10 4.45 -1.83
C GLN A 491 -16.57 4.87 -2.05
N LYS A 492 -17.51 3.92 -2.10
CA LYS A 492 -18.95 4.22 -2.24
C LYS A 492 -19.48 5.14 -1.12
N GLN A 493 -18.94 5.03 0.09
CA GLN A 493 -19.31 5.89 1.21
C GLN A 493 -18.61 7.24 1.12
N ASN A 494 -17.32 7.25 0.73
CA ASN A 494 -16.53 8.47 0.55
C ASN A 494 -17.03 9.34 -0.62
N LEU A 495 -17.65 8.74 -1.65
CA LEU A 495 -18.29 9.47 -2.75
C LEU A 495 -19.38 10.45 -2.31
N ARG A 496 -19.85 10.39 -1.06
CA ARG A 496 -20.77 11.39 -0.50
C ARG A 496 -20.15 12.79 -0.45
N SER A 497 -18.84 12.89 -0.21
CA SER A 497 -18.10 14.16 -0.20
C SER A 497 -18.10 14.87 -1.56
N ARG A 498 -18.46 14.16 -2.64
CA ARG A 498 -18.71 14.74 -3.97
C ARG A 498 -19.72 15.88 -3.97
N ARG A 499 -20.66 15.90 -3.01
CA ARG A 499 -21.68 16.96 -2.90
C ARG A 499 -21.08 18.32 -2.61
N SER A 500 -19.90 18.35 -1.98
CA SER A 500 -19.13 19.55 -1.67
C SER A 500 -18.06 19.82 -2.73
N ILE A 501 -18.30 19.42 -3.99
CA ILE A 501 -17.41 19.69 -5.11
C ILE A 501 -18.24 20.36 -6.21
N ALA A 502 -17.95 21.63 -6.47
CA ALA A 502 -18.79 22.48 -7.32
C ALA A 502 -18.84 21.98 -8.77
N ASN A 503 -17.70 21.60 -9.34
CA ASN A 503 -17.55 21.17 -10.73
C ASN A 503 -17.39 19.64 -10.89
N HIS A 504 -18.05 18.85 -10.03
CA HIS A 504 -17.85 17.40 -9.99
C HIS A 504 -18.24 16.67 -11.29
N HIS A 505 -19.22 17.21 -12.03
CA HIS A 505 -19.67 16.63 -13.29
C HIS A 505 -18.63 16.84 -14.40
N GLU A 506 -18.09 18.05 -14.52
CA GLU A 506 -17.01 18.38 -15.45
C GLU A 506 -15.74 17.61 -15.11
N ALA A 507 -15.38 17.54 -13.83
CA ALA A 507 -14.22 16.82 -13.35
C ALA A 507 -14.29 15.32 -13.68
N LEU A 508 -15.43 14.66 -13.40
CA LEU A 508 -15.62 13.24 -13.74
C LEU A 508 -15.53 13.00 -15.25
N LYS A 509 -16.09 13.89 -16.07
CA LYS A 509 -16.05 13.77 -17.54
C LYS A 509 -14.63 13.95 -18.08
N ALA A 510 -13.88 14.91 -17.55
CA ALA A 510 -12.53 15.21 -17.99
C ALA A 510 -11.51 14.18 -17.47
N TYR A 511 -11.78 13.57 -16.32
CA TYR A 511 -10.84 12.71 -15.58
C TYR A 511 -11.52 11.44 -15.05
N PRO A 512 -12.09 10.59 -15.93
CA PRO A 512 -12.87 9.43 -15.50
C PRO A 512 -12.04 8.41 -14.70
N THR A 513 -10.72 8.39 -14.86
CA THR A 513 -9.82 7.46 -14.17
C THR A 513 -9.22 8.02 -12.88
N THR A 514 -8.82 9.29 -12.85
CA THR A 514 -8.15 9.89 -11.68
C THR A 514 -9.11 10.55 -10.70
N TYR A 515 -10.22 11.13 -11.17
CA TYR A 515 -11.20 11.77 -10.30
C TYR A 515 -11.81 10.82 -9.25
N PRO A 516 -12.18 9.57 -9.58
CA PRO A 516 -12.69 8.64 -8.57
C PRO A 516 -11.68 8.31 -7.46
N LEU A 517 -10.37 8.39 -7.75
CA LEU A 517 -9.32 8.08 -6.78
C LEU A 517 -9.22 9.12 -5.65
N LEU A 518 -9.76 10.33 -5.84
CA LEU A 518 -9.85 11.33 -4.76
C LEU A 518 -10.68 10.85 -3.57
N PHE A 519 -11.59 9.90 -3.80
CA PHE A 519 -12.45 9.30 -2.77
C PHE A 519 -11.96 7.93 -2.31
N ASP A 520 -10.85 7.44 -2.87
CA ASP A 520 -10.33 6.13 -2.52
C ASP A 520 -9.71 6.18 -1.10
N PRO A 521 -10.06 5.26 -0.18
CA PRO A 521 -9.39 5.11 1.10
C PRO A 521 -7.90 4.83 0.92
N GLN A 522 -7.08 5.55 1.67
CA GLN A 522 -5.64 5.40 1.71
C GLN A 522 -5.21 4.63 2.97
N THR A 523 -4.34 3.63 2.80
CA THR A 523 -3.66 2.92 3.89
C THR A 523 -2.24 3.42 3.98
N ALA A 524 -1.81 3.83 5.18
CA ALA A 524 -0.52 4.48 5.42
C ALA A 524 -0.20 5.60 4.40
N GLY A 525 -1.18 6.47 4.13
CA GLY A 525 -1.03 7.59 3.20
C GLY A 525 -0.13 8.69 3.73
N GLY A 526 0.01 9.75 2.94
CA GLY A 526 0.92 10.87 3.23
C GLY A 526 0.29 11.94 4.11
N LEU A 527 1.09 12.94 4.43
CA LEU A 527 0.64 14.19 5.04
C LEU A 527 0.12 15.15 3.97
N LEU A 528 -0.89 15.93 4.34
CA LEU A 528 -1.50 17.00 3.56
C LEU A 528 -1.34 18.31 4.32
N PHE A 529 -0.62 19.26 3.74
CA PHE A 529 -0.30 20.54 4.36
C PHE A 529 -0.98 21.70 3.65
N PHE A 530 -1.36 22.72 4.42
CA PHE A 530 -1.56 24.08 3.93
C PHE A 530 -0.32 24.91 4.24
N VAL A 531 0.36 25.39 3.20
CA VAL A 531 1.68 26.02 3.28
C VAL A 531 1.63 27.43 2.73
N ALA A 532 2.21 28.38 3.45
CA ALA A 532 2.32 29.76 3.01
C ALA A 532 3.03 29.86 1.63
N PRO A 533 2.51 30.66 0.68
CA PRO A 533 3.01 30.69 -0.69
C PRO A 533 4.50 31.05 -0.80
N ASP A 534 4.99 31.93 0.08
CA ASP A 534 6.38 32.40 0.12
C ASP A 534 7.37 31.36 0.67
N MET A 535 6.88 30.36 1.41
CA MET A 535 7.69 29.28 1.98
C MET A 535 7.54 27.95 1.24
N CYS A 536 6.54 27.82 0.36
CA CYS A 536 6.18 26.56 -0.29
C CYS A 536 7.33 25.96 -1.11
N ASP A 537 7.97 26.74 -1.99
CA ASP A 537 9.04 26.24 -2.87
C ASP A 537 10.24 25.72 -2.07
N ALA A 538 10.60 26.43 -0.99
CA ALA A 538 11.69 26.02 -0.11
C ALA A 538 11.33 24.73 0.67
N PHE A 539 10.10 24.64 1.17
CA PHE A 539 9.62 23.46 1.89
C PHE A 539 9.57 22.22 0.98
N VAL A 540 9.00 22.34 -0.23
CA VAL A 540 8.93 21.26 -1.23
C VAL A 540 10.33 20.80 -1.64
N SER A 541 11.26 21.73 -1.86
CA SER A 541 12.65 21.38 -2.19
C SER A 541 13.32 20.56 -1.09
N ARG A 542 13.07 20.91 0.19
CA ARG A 542 13.59 20.17 1.34
C ARG A 542 12.97 18.78 1.48
N LEU A 543 11.70 18.63 1.14
CA LEU A 543 11.03 17.33 1.11
C LEU A 543 11.55 16.46 -0.04
N ASP A 544 11.81 17.01 -1.22
CA ASP A 544 12.35 16.26 -2.37
C ASP A 544 13.81 15.81 -2.14
N GLU A 545 14.59 16.55 -1.35
CA GLU A 545 15.95 16.16 -0.92
C GLU A 545 15.96 15.06 0.16
N ASP A 546 14.84 14.83 0.85
CA ASP A 546 14.73 13.89 1.96
C ASP A 546 14.42 12.46 1.49
N GLU A 547 15.36 11.53 1.70
CA GLU A 547 15.19 10.10 1.34
C GLU A 547 14.06 9.39 2.12
N GLY A 548 13.61 9.99 3.22
CA GLY A 548 12.45 9.53 4.00
C GLY A 548 11.11 9.86 3.34
N THR A 549 11.04 10.94 2.58
CA THR A 549 9.82 11.42 1.92
C THR A 549 9.63 10.72 0.57
N VAL A 550 8.40 10.29 0.30
CA VAL A 550 8.09 9.52 -0.93
C VAL A 550 7.97 10.44 -2.14
N CYS A 551 7.29 11.57 -1.98
CA CYS A 551 7.19 12.63 -2.97
C CYS A 551 6.82 13.95 -2.29
N ALA A 552 7.05 15.08 -2.93
CA ALA A 552 6.46 16.35 -2.54
C ALA A 552 5.70 16.94 -3.73
N SER A 553 4.37 17.03 -3.64
CA SER A 553 3.55 17.53 -4.75
C SER A 553 2.64 18.66 -4.29
N VAL A 554 2.78 19.82 -4.93
CA VAL A 554 1.83 20.93 -4.79
C VAL A 554 0.60 20.61 -5.63
N ILE A 555 -0.46 20.16 -4.97
CA ILE A 555 -1.67 19.65 -5.63
C ILE A 555 -2.77 20.69 -5.79
N GLY A 556 -2.56 21.92 -5.31
CA GLY A 556 -3.62 22.94 -5.34
C GLY A 556 -3.35 24.15 -4.46
N ASP A 557 -4.41 24.95 -4.28
CA ASP A 557 -4.41 26.22 -3.58
C ASP A 557 -5.65 26.35 -2.69
N VAL A 558 -5.49 26.95 -1.52
CA VAL A 558 -6.59 27.41 -0.66
C VAL A 558 -7.11 28.73 -1.22
N CYS A 559 -8.42 28.84 -1.41
CA CYS A 559 -9.06 30.02 -1.98
C CYS A 559 -10.11 30.62 -1.03
N ASP A 560 -10.57 31.82 -1.35
CA ASP A 560 -11.67 32.44 -0.62
C ASP A 560 -12.97 31.65 -0.84
N TYR A 561 -13.79 31.57 0.20
CA TYR A 561 -15.12 30.98 0.18
C TYR A 561 -16.15 32.09 -0.12
N SER A 562 -16.31 32.47 -1.39
CA SER A 562 -17.32 33.47 -1.75
C SER A 562 -18.70 32.79 -1.94
N ASP A 563 -19.62 33.09 -1.04
CA ASP A 563 -21.02 32.64 -0.99
C ASP A 563 -21.92 33.30 -2.09
N GLU A 564 -21.37 33.67 -3.25
CA GLU A 564 -22.13 34.34 -4.31
C GLU A 564 -23.13 33.40 -4.98
N SER A 565 -24.34 33.45 -4.43
CA SER A 565 -25.60 33.15 -5.09
C SER A 565 -25.84 34.13 -6.25
N ASP A 566 -26.14 33.55 -7.41
CA ASP A 566 -27.08 34.00 -8.44
C ASP A 566 -26.79 35.07 -9.52
N GLU A 567 -25.75 35.92 -9.54
CA GLU A 567 -25.73 36.99 -10.60
C GLU A 567 -24.44 37.30 -11.38
N LYS A 568 -23.38 36.48 -11.35
CA LYS A 568 -22.27 36.62 -12.32
C LYS A 568 -21.88 35.32 -12.99
N LYS A 569 -22.62 34.98 -14.05
CA LYS A 569 -22.40 33.80 -14.88
C LYS A 569 -21.34 33.93 -15.97
N ASP A 570 -20.70 35.09 -16.16
CA ASP A 570 -19.94 35.33 -17.40
C ASP A 570 -18.42 35.56 -17.29
N ASP A 571 -17.78 35.47 -16.11
CA ASP A 571 -16.32 35.77 -16.03
C ASP A 571 -15.44 34.75 -15.28
N ILE A 572 -15.89 33.51 -15.07
CA ILE A 572 -15.06 32.48 -14.42
C ILE A 572 -15.08 31.17 -15.21
N CYS A 573 -14.43 31.21 -16.39
CA CYS A 573 -13.58 30.18 -17.00
C CYS A 573 -13.44 30.49 -18.51
N THR A 574 -12.64 31.49 -18.87
CA THR A 574 -12.32 31.74 -20.29
C THR A 574 -11.24 30.76 -20.71
N ILE A 575 -11.62 29.78 -21.53
CA ILE A 575 -10.68 29.09 -22.41
C ILE A 575 -10.08 30.16 -23.31
N MET A 576 -8.89 30.66 -22.98
CA MET A 576 -8.08 31.36 -23.98
C MET A 576 -7.56 30.30 -24.95
N ASN A 577 -8.22 30.20 -26.11
CA ASN A 577 -7.56 29.69 -27.30
C ASN A 577 -6.45 30.69 -27.63
N ASP A 578 -5.23 30.39 -27.21
CA ASP A 578 -4.05 30.33 -28.08
C ASP A 578 -2.83 29.80 -27.28
N ASP A 579 -2.30 28.68 -27.74
CA ASP A 579 -0.99 28.06 -27.49
C ASP A 579 -0.41 27.92 -26.05
N LYS A 580 -0.90 26.89 -25.31
CA LYS A 580 -0.30 26.13 -24.16
C LYS A 580 0.09 26.90 -22.86
N PRO A 581 0.10 26.26 -21.66
CA PRO A 581 -0.42 24.94 -21.24
C PRO A 581 -1.63 25.07 -20.28
N SER A 582 -2.66 24.24 -20.48
CA SER A 582 -3.86 24.23 -19.63
C SER A 582 -3.62 23.47 -18.31
N LYS A 583 -3.35 24.19 -17.21
CA LYS A 583 -3.55 23.65 -15.85
C LYS A 583 -5.05 23.64 -15.54
N LYS A 584 -5.58 22.46 -15.22
CA LYS A 584 -7.02 22.18 -15.06
C LYS A 584 -7.33 22.00 -13.57
N MET A 585 -8.26 22.80 -13.06
CA MET A 585 -8.58 22.97 -11.63
C MET A 585 -9.95 22.37 -11.25
N ILE A 586 -10.05 21.69 -10.09
CA ILE A 586 -11.29 21.31 -9.39
C ILE A 586 -11.52 22.30 -8.26
N SER A 587 -12.76 22.80 -8.07
CA SER A 587 -13.12 23.57 -6.87
C SER A 587 -13.91 22.71 -5.88
N VAL A 588 -13.39 22.58 -4.67
CA VAL A 588 -14.07 21.98 -3.50
C VAL A 588 -14.72 23.13 -2.73
N ARG A 589 -16.05 23.14 -2.67
CA ARG A 589 -16.87 24.13 -1.96
C ARG A 589 -17.88 23.38 -1.10
N LEU A 590 -18.03 23.77 0.17
CA LEU A 590 -18.95 23.12 1.11
C LEU A 590 -20.35 22.88 0.56
#